data_AF-A0A967N3P9-F1
#
_entry.id   AF-A0A967N3P9-F1
#
_cell.length_a   1.000
_cell.length_b   1.000
_cell.length_c   1.000
_cell.angle_alpha   90.00
_cell.angle_beta   90.00
_cell.angle_gamma   90.00
#
_symmetry.space_group_name_H-M   'P 1'
#
loop_
_entity.id
_entity.type
_entity.pdbx_description
1 polymer ?
#
loop_
_entity_poly.entity_id
_entity_poly.type
_entity_poly.pdbx_seq_one_letter_code
_entity_poly.pdbx_strand_id
1 'polypeptide(L)' 'SDVPGERTSPTQPFPTRPAPFDLQGISEDDLLDLTPELRAEALQAVQGYRLGPIYTPPSVLAEDGSSLGTL' A
#
# COMPACT_ATOMS: atom_id res chain seq x y z
N SER A 1 0.09 -14.79 2.22
CA SER A 1 -0.17 -14.03 0.99
C SER A 1 -1.47 -14.52 0.38
N ASP A 2 -2.23 -13.63 -0.24
CA ASP A 2 -3.42 -13.93 -1.03
C ASP A 2 -3.08 -14.20 -2.52
N VAL A 3 -1.82 -14.06 -2.91
CA VAL A 3 -1.31 -14.40 -4.23
C VAL A 3 -1.24 -15.92 -4.41
N PRO A 4 -1.82 -16.49 -5.48
CA PRO A 4 -1.80 -17.93 -5.74
C PRO A 4 -0.37 -18.50 -5.83
N GLY A 5 -0.12 -19.58 -5.08
CA GLY A 5 1.17 -20.29 -5.08
C GLY A 5 2.24 -19.67 -4.16
N GLU A 6 2.02 -18.47 -3.64
CA GLU A 6 2.97 -17.81 -2.75
C GLU A 6 2.86 -18.36 -1.33
N ARG A 7 4.01 -18.63 -0.70
CA ARG A 7 4.09 -19.14 0.68
C ARG A 7 4.84 -18.16 1.56
N THR A 8 4.11 -17.45 2.41
CA THR A 8 4.70 -16.54 3.39
C THR A 8 5.23 -17.33 4.59
N SER A 9 6.38 -16.91 5.12
CA SER A 9 6.88 -17.40 6.40
C SER A 9 5.86 -17.14 7.52
N PRO A 10 5.73 -18.02 8.53
CA PRO A 10 4.92 -17.75 9.72
C PRO A 10 5.32 -16.46 10.45
N THR A 11 6.60 -16.07 10.34
CA THR A 11 7.12 -14.81 10.86
C THR A 11 7.98 -14.12 9.80
N GLN A 12 7.66 -12.87 9.46
CA GLN A 12 8.60 -11.96 8.80
C GLN A 12 9.07 -10.91 9.81
N PRO A 13 10.37 -10.85 10.13
CA PRO A 13 10.90 -9.78 10.96
C PRO A 13 10.99 -8.48 10.17
N PHE A 14 10.58 -7.38 10.79
CA PHE A 14 10.73 -6.03 10.23
C PHE A 14 11.84 -5.28 10.96
N PRO A 15 12.83 -4.71 10.26
CA PRO A 15 13.81 -3.84 10.89
C PRO A 15 13.10 -2.58 11.38
N THR A 16 13.18 -2.33 12.68
CA THR A 16 12.60 -1.14 13.33
C THR A 16 13.68 -0.19 13.84
N ARG A 17 14.96 -0.53 13.64
CA ARG A 17 16.10 0.24 14.14
C ARG A 17 17.25 0.35 13.13
N PRO A 18 17.89 1.54 13.03
CA PRO A 18 17.43 2.81 13.58
C PRO A 18 16.06 3.22 13.01
N ALA A 19 15.46 4.29 13.53
CA ALA A 19 14.21 4.78 12.96
C ALA A 19 14.40 5.05 11.45
N PRO A 20 13.35 4.84 10.63
CA PRO A 20 13.43 5.15 9.21
C PRO A 20 13.87 6.59 8.97
N PHE A 21 14.76 6.78 7.99
CA PHE A 21 15.18 8.11 7.56
C PHE A 21 14.09 8.80 6.72
N ASP A 22 13.29 8.01 6.01
CA ASP A 22 12.24 8.44 5.09
C ASP A 22 10.97 7.59 5.32
N LEU A 23 9.87 7.95 4.65
CA LEU A 23 8.61 7.20 4.64
C LEU A 23 8.85 5.75 4.18
N GLN A 24 8.23 4.80 4.89
CA GLN A 24 8.39 3.36 4.65
C GLN A 24 7.04 2.74 4.30
N GLY A 25 6.42 3.26 3.25
CA GLY A 25 5.09 2.87 2.79
C GLY A 25 4.27 4.09 2.38
N ILE A 26 3.02 3.82 2.01
CA ILE A 26 2.04 4.85 1.65
C ILE A 26 0.79 4.61 2.50
N SER A 27 0.28 5.69 3.08
CA SER A 27 -0.99 5.74 3.81
C SER A 27 -1.85 6.88 3.26
N GLU A 28 -3.12 6.93 3.67
CA GLU A 28 -4.00 8.05 3.29
C GLU A 28 -3.50 9.40 3.81
N ASP A 29 -2.71 9.41 4.89
CA ASP A 29 -2.13 10.63 5.47
C ASP A 29 -0.99 11.20 4.61
N ASP A 30 -0.40 10.37 3.75
CA ASP A 30 0.66 10.77 2.82
C ASP A 30 0.08 11.36 1.51
N LEU A 31 -1.24 11.34 1.35
CA LEU A 31 -1.92 11.85 0.16
C LEU A 31 -2.02 13.37 0.18
N LEU A 32 -1.98 13.95 -1.02
CA LEU A 32 -2.13 15.38 -1.26
C LEU A 32 -3.37 15.95 -0.54
N ASP A 33 -3.19 16.99 0.27
CA ASP A 33 -4.22 17.57 1.14
C ASP A 33 -4.35 19.11 1.03
N LEU A 34 -3.82 19.71 -0.04
CA LEU A 34 -3.82 21.18 -0.23
C LEU A 34 -5.22 21.79 -0.32
N THR A 35 -6.18 21.08 -0.92
CA THR A 35 -7.60 21.47 -0.95
C THR A 35 -8.50 20.24 -0.80
N PRO A 36 -9.76 20.39 -0.36
CA PRO A 36 -10.71 19.28 -0.29
C PRO A 36 -10.92 18.56 -1.63
N GLU A 37 -10.92 19.30 -2.74
CA GLU A 37 -11.10 18.75 -4.09
C GLU A 37 -9.92 17.88 -4.49
N LEU A 38 -8.69 18.35 -4.25
CA LEU A 38 -7.48 17.58 -4.53
C LEU A 38 -7.34 16.36 -3.61
N ARG A 39 -7.77 16.47 -2.35
CA ARG A 39 -7.81 15.33 -1.43
C ARG A 39 -8.78 14.25 -1.91
N ALA A 40 -9.95 14.65 -2.41
CA ALA A 40 -10.92 13.73 -2.98
C ALA A 40 -10.37 13.02 -4.24
N GLU A 41 -9.69 13.75 -5.13
CA GLU A 41 -9.04 13.18 -6.31
C GLU A 41 -7.92 12.19 -5.92
N ALA A 42 -7.09 12.54 -4.93
CA ALA A 42 -6.04 11.65 -4.44
C ALA A 42 -6.62 10.36 -3.84
N LEU A 43 -7.70 10.44 -3.05
CA LEU A 43 -8.39 9.27 -2.51
C LEU A 43 -8.99 8.38 -3.61
N GLN A 44 -9.55 8.99 -4.65
CA GLN A 44 -10.05 8.24 -5.81
C GLN A 44 -8.93 7.54 -6.56
N ALA A 45 -7.77 8.19 -6.73
CA ALA A 45 -6.62 7.62 -7.43
C ALA A 45 -6.06 6.37 -6.73
N VAL A 46 -6.16 6.31 -5.39
CA VAL A 46 -5.64 5.17 -4.61
C VAL A 46 -6.66 4.07 -4.30
N GLN A 47 -7.96 4.28 -4.60
CA GLN A 47 -9.05 3.38 -4.17
C GLN A 47 -8.87 1.91 -4.63
N GLY A 48 -8.24 1.69 -5.78
CA GLY A 48 -7.97 0.35 -6.30
C GLY A 48 -6.69 -0.30 -5.76
N TYR A 49 -5.88 0.42 -4.98
CA TYR A 49 -4.60 -0.08 -4.48
C TYR A 49 -4.69 -0.51 -3.02
N ARG A 50 -3.93 -1.55 -2.68
CA ARG A 50 -3.60 -1.90 -1.30
C ARG A 50 -2.49 -0.95 -0.83
N LEU A 51 -2.83 0.00 0.03
CA LEU A 51 -1.86 0.87 0.69
C LEU A 51 -1.27 0.17 1.93
N GLY A 52 0.01 0.39 2.22
CA GLY A 52 0.60 -0.03 3.48
C GLY A 52 2.09 0.24 3.60
N PRO A 53 2.75 -0.31 4.65
CA PRO A 53 4.19 -0.21 4.80
C PRO A 53 4.95 -0.87 3.63
N ILE A 54 6.25 -0.60 3.48
CA ILE A 54 7.12 -1.19 2.44
C ILE A 54 7.13 -2.73 2.42
N TYR A 55 6.73 -3.36 3.52
CA TYR A 55 6.64 -4.80 3.66
C TYR A 55 5.24 -5.36 3.37
N THR A 56 4.33 -4.53 2.87
CA THR A 56 3.01 -4.97 2.43
C THR A 56 3.17 -5.96 1.29
N PRO A 57 2.63 -7.19 1.42
CA PRO A 57 2.74 -8.18 0.36
C PRO A 57 2.06 -7.70 -0.91
N PRO A 58 2.62 -8.02 -2.09
CA PRO A 58 1.99 -7.68 -3.36
C PRO A 58 0.59 -8.32 -3.44
N SER A 59 -0.32 -7.62 -4.11
CA SER A 59 -1.65 -8.13 -4.45
C SER A 59 -1.73 -8.47 -5.93
N VAL A 60 -2.68 -9.34 -6.27
CA VAL A 60 -2.99 -9.67 -7.66
C VAL A 60 -3.80 -8.53 -8.28
N LEU A 61 -3.47 -8.17 -9.52
CA LEU A 61 -4.33 -7.32 -10.35
C LEU A 61 -5.62 -8.08 -10.64
N ALA A 62 -6.77 -7.52 -10.26
CA ALA A 62 -8.05 -8.15 -10.56
C ALA A 62 -8.46 -7.83 -12.00
N GLU A 63 -8.91 -8.84 -12.75
CA GLU A 63 -9.30 -8.68 -14.15
C GLU A 63 -10.51 -7.75 -14.33
N ASP A 64 -11.36 -7.63 -13.30
CA ASP A 64 -12.51 -6.72 -13.24
C ASP A 64 -12.14 -5.29 -12.82
N GLY A 65 -10.85 -5.02 -12.59
CA GLY A 65 -10.35 -3.72 -12.16
C GLY A 65 -10.60 -3.39 -10.69
N SER A 66 -11.14 -4.32 -9.89
CA SER A 66 -11.40 -4.10 -8.46
C SER A 66 -10.12 -3.99 -7.60
N SER A 67 -8.99 -4.46 -8.11
CA SER A 67 -7.66 -4.35 -7.50
C SER A 67 -6.64 -3.99 -8.57
N LEU A 68 -5.92 -2.89 -8.34
CA LEU A 68 -4.85 -2.36 -9.19
C LEU A 68 -3.45 -2.78 -8.72
N GLY A 69 -3.34 -3.42 -7.55
CA GLY A 69 -2.06 -3.83 -6.98
C GLY A 69 -1.82 -3.27 -5.58
N THR A 70 -0.55 -3.23 -5.17
CA THR A 70 -0.10 -2.73 -3.87
C THR A 70 0.81 -1.53 -4.08
N LEU A 71 0.65 -0.49 -3.26
CA LEU A 71 1.48 0.71 -3.19
C LEU A 71 2.18 0.81 -1.84
#